data_AF-A0A1F2SU45-F1
#
_entry.id   AF-A0A1F2SU45-F1
#
_cell.length_a   1.000
_cell.length_b   1.000
_cell.length_c   1.000
_cell.angle_alpha   90.00
_cell.angle_beta   90.00
_cell.angle_gamma   90.00
#
_symmetry.space_group_name_H-M   'P 1'
#
loop_
_entity.id
_entity.type
_entity.pdbx_description
1 polymer ?
#
loop_
_entity_poly.entity_id
_entity_poly.type
_entity_poly.pdbx_seq_one_letter_code
_entity_poly.pdbx_strand_id
1 'polypeptide(L)'
;MRAYKKLFRGDAAPTLMSLLQEARLQLVEIGGRGSAFSELVSLARVADYFVSEPDRVEAERLAGRLRQDAPWRSVTVMFEAIGARCGTATLHVTHRPGMSSLLEPDPAVASRFCKREHFVVADARRQAQDDQVDDAVLLAPSFLDRRTVE
;
A
#
# COMPACT_ATOMS: atom_id res chain seq x y z
N MET A 1 13.94 8.99 -36.72
CA MET A 1 13.53 9.34 -35.35
C MET A 1 13.22 10.84 -35.27
N ARG A 2 11.95 11.21 -35.35
CA ARG A 2 11.46 12.58 -35.57
C ARG A 2 10.21 12.77 -34.70
N ALA A 3 10.32 13.35 -33.49
CA ALA A 3 9.18 13.93 -32.75
C ALA A 3 9.51 14.63 -31.41
N TYR A 4 10.59 14.31 -30.68
CA TYR A 4 10.73 14.82 -29.29
C TYR A 4 11.23 16.27 -29.14
N LYS A 5 11.66 16.91 -30.23
CA LYS A 5 12.36 18.21 -30.19
C LYS A 5 11.45 19.44 -29.99
N LYS A 6 10.15 19.24 -29.74
CA LYS A 6 9.14 20.33 -29.73
C LYS A 6 8.34 20.48 -28.42
N LEU A 7 8.66 19.77 -27.33
CA LEU A 7 7.89 19.92 -26.08
C LEU A 7 8.29 21.11 -25.20
N PHE A 8 9.44 21.74 -25.44
CA PHE A 8 9.91 22.86 -24.61
C PHE A 8 10.15 24.08 -25.49
N ARG A 9 9.07 24.84 -25.76
CA ARG A 9 9.15 26.19 -26.33
C ARG A 9 8.70 27.18 -25.27
N GLY A 10 9.55 28.17 -24.98
CA GLY A 10 9.12 29.47 -24.46
C GLY A 10 9.14 29.65 -22.94
N ASP A 11 8.58 28.70 -22.19
CA ASP A 11 8.50 28.80 -20.73
C ASP A 11 9.44 27.78 -20.07
N ALA A 12 10.08 28.18 -18.97
CA ALA A 12 11.07 27.35 -18.28
C ALA A 12 10.52 25.93 -18.06
N ALA A 13 11.28 24.91 -18.45
CA ALA A 13 10.87 23.52 -18.24
C ALA A 13 10.56 23.32 -16.74
N PRO A 14 9.46 22.61 -16.40
CA PRO A 14 9.11 22.39 -15.01
C PRO A 14 10.27 21.72 -14.30
N THR A 15 10.55 22.18 -13.07
CA THR A 15 11.47 21.47 -12.19
C THR A 15 10.91 20.06 -11.92
N LEU A 16 11.79 19.11 -11.57
CA LEU A 16 11.31 17.79 -11.16
C LEU A 16 10.27 17.89 -10.03
N MET A 17 10.45 18.82 -9.09
CA MET A 17 9.53 18.99 -7.98
C MET A 17 8.15 19.50 -8.42
N SER A 18 8.09 20.49 -9.32
CA SER A 18 6.82 20.97 -9.86
C SER A 18 6.11 19.89 -10.67
N LEU A 19 6.86 19.10 -11.44
CA LEU A 19 6.32 17.95 -12.16
C LEU A 19 5.70 16.91 -11.20
N LEU A 20 6.40 16.57 -10.11
CA LEU A 20 5.91 15.60 -9.13
C LEU A 20 4.68 16.11 -8.37
N GLN A 21 4.63 17.42 -8.08
CA GLN A 21 3.46 18.06 -7.47
C GLN A 21 2.23 18.02 -8.39
N GLU A 22 2.43 18.32 -9.68
CA GLU A 22 1.38 18.28 -10.70
C GLU A 22 0.91 16.85 -11.00
N ALA A 23 1.82 15.88 -10.95
CA ALA A 23 1.52 14.47 -11.21
C ALA A 23 0.58 13.83 -10.18
N ARG A 24 0.37 14.48 -9.01
CA ARG A 24 -0.51 14.00 -7.94
C ARG A 24 -0.29 12.52 -7.62
N LEU A 25 0.97 12.16 -7.34
CA LEU A 25 1.34 10.77 -7.10
C LEU A 25 0.46 10.14 -5.99
N GLN A 26 0.00 8.91 -6.25
CA GLN A 26 -0.69 8.07 -5.28
C GLN A 26 0.17 6.83 -5.04
N LEU A 27 0.48 6.58 -3.78
CA LEU A 27 1.29 5.45 -3.35
C LEU A 27 0.40 4.51 -2.54
N VAL A 28 0.31 3.26 -2.96
CA VAL A 28 -0.54 2.24 -2.34
C VAL A 28 0.36 1.15 -1.74
N GLU A 29 0.27 0.98 -0.43
CA GLU A 29 0.95 -0.07 0.33
C GLU A 29 -0.08 -1.10 0.80
N ILE A 30 0.17 -2.38 0.49
CA ILE A 30 -0.68 -3.50 0.88
C ILE A 30 0.03 -4.26 1.99
N GLY A 31 -0.60 -4.34 3.17
CA GLY A 31 -0.01 -4.96 4.35
C GLY A 31 1.05 -4.08 5.02
N GLY A 32 0.71 -2.83 5.33
CA GLY A 32 1.63 -1.83 5.89
C GLY A 32 1.97 -2.01 7.38
N ARG A 33 1.85 -3.21 7.93
CA ARG A 33 2.19 -3.53 9.32
C ARG A 33 3.57 -2.98 9.69
N GLY A 34 3.64 -2.25 10.81
CA GLY A 34 4.87 -1.64 11.32
C GLY A 34 4.97 -0.13 11.09
N SER A 35 5.71 0.28 10.06
CA SER A 35 5.96 1.69 9.74
C SER A 35 5.82 1.92 8.25
N ALA A 36 5.69 3.19 7.85
CA ALA A 36 5.80 3.56 6.44
C ALA A 36 7.05 2.91 5.81
N PHE A 37 6.92 2.48 4.56
CA PHE A 37 8.06 2.01 3.80
C PHE A 37 9.07 3.16 3.65
N SER A 38 10.24 3.02 4.28
CA SER A 38 11.17 4.13 4.53
C SER A 38 11.68 4.80 3.25
N GLU A 39 11.74 4.03 2.18
CA GLU A 39 12.18 4.40 0.85
C GLU A 39 11.21 5.39 0.19
N LEU A 40 9.92 5.37 0.58
CA LEU A 40 8.88 6.25 0.05
C LEU A 40 8.79 7.58 0.79
N VAL A 41 9.43 7.72 1.97
CA VAL A 41 9.38 8.95 2.77
C VAL A 41 9.91 10.16 2.00
N SER A 42 10.87 9.95 1.10
CA SER A 42 11.40 11.00 0.22
C SER A 42 10.33 11.65 -0.69
N LEU A 43 9.24 10.93 -0.97
CA LEU A 43 8.12 11.38 -1.79
C LEU A 43 6.96 11.96 -0.96
N ALA A 44 7.06 11.95 0.37
CA ALA A 44 5.92 12.20 1.24
C ALA A 44 5.19 13.52 0.92
N ARG A 45 5.94 14.61 0.72
CA ARG A 45 5.38 15.94 0.44
C ARG A 45 4.60 16.04 -0.88
N VAL A 46 4.81 15.10 -1.80
CA VAL A 46 4.24 15.12 -3.16
C VAL A 46 3.38 13.90 -3.46
N ALA A 47 3.09 13.07 -2.47
CA ALA A 47 2.31 11.84 -2.64
C ALA A 47 1.18 11.73 -1.61
N ASP A 48 0.03 11.26 -2.09
CA ASP A 48 -1.04 10.73 -1.25
C ASP A 48 -0.70 9.28 -0.92
N TYR A 49 -0.67 8.95 0.37
CA TYR A 49 -0.26 7.64 0.86
C TYR A 49 -1.48 6.83 1.33
N PHE A 50 -1.69 5.67 0.72
CA PHE A 50 -2.76 4.75 1.02
C PHE A 50 -2.17 3.47 1.57
N VAL A 51 -2.64 3.03 2.73
CA VAL A 51 -2.20 1.79 3.36
C VAL A 51 -3.40 0.91 3.66
N SER A 52 -3.37 -0.34 3.23
CA SER A 52 -4.30 -1.38 3.65
C SER A 52 -3.66 -2.25 4.73
N GLU A 53 -4.30 -2.38 5.89
CA GLU A 53 -3.91 -3.28 6.97
C GLU A 53 -5.17 -3.93 7.59
N PRO A 54 -5.42 -5.23 7.37
CA PRO A 54 -6.65 -5.88 7.81
C PRO A 54 -6.78 -6.05 9.33
N ASP A 55 -5.68 -5.95 10.09
CA ASP A 55 -5.73 -5.92 11.55
C ASP A 55 -6.14 -4.53 12.02
N ARG A 56 -7.39 -4.42 12.48
CA ARG A 56 -7.96 -3.15 12.94
C ARG A 56 -7.10 -2.42 13.99
N VAL A 57 -6.53 -3.14 14.95
CA VAL A 57 -5.69 -2.52 16.00
C VAL A 57 -4.43 -1.93 15.38
N GLU A 58 -3.83 -2.65 14.44
CA GLU A 58 -2.65 -2.17 13.72
C GLU A 58 -2.99 -1.02 12.76
N ALA A 59 -4.12 -1.07 12.05
CA ALA A 59 -4.58 0.00 11.18
C ALA A 59 -4.81 1.31 11.94
N GLU A 60 -5.48 1.23 13.10
CA GLU A 60 -5.69 2.38 13.99
C GLU A 60 -4.35 2.95 14.48
N ARG A 61 -3.40 2.08 14.85
CA ARG A 61 -2.04 2.49 15.24
C ARG A 61 -1.29 3.17 14.08
N LEU A 62 -1.38 2.64 12.86
CA LEU A 62 -0.77 3.22 11.66
C LEU A 62 -1.37 4.58 11.32
N ALA A 63 -2.68 4.75 11.43
CA ALA A 63 -3.37 6.01 11.14
C ALA A 63 -2.86 7.18 12.01
N GLY A 64 -2.50 6.90 13.26
CA GLY A 64 -1.85 7.88 14.14
C GLY A 64 -0.37 8.11 13.80
N ARG A 65 0.38 7.02 13.58
CA ARG A 65 1.84 7.06 13.43
C ARG A 65 2.31 7.62 12.09
N LEU A 66 1.69 7.23 10.98
CA LEU A 66 2.13 7.61 9.63
C LEU A 66 2.14 9.14 9.42
N ARG A 67 1.20 9.84 10.04
CA ARG A 67 1.14 11.31 10.02
C ARG A 67 2.28 11.98 10.81
N GLN A 68 2.86 11.27 11.77
CA GLN A 68 3.98 11.73 12.58
C GLN A 68 5.34 11.38 11.96
N ASP A 69 5.43 10.24 11.28
CA ASP A 69 6.68 9.73 10.71
C ASP A 69 7.19 10.60 9.54
N ALA A 70 6.31 11.17 8.73
CA ALA A 70 6.69 11.99 7.57
C ALA A 70 5.60 13.00 7.15
N PRO A 71 5.99 14.10 6.46
CA PRO A 71 5.05 15.13 6.00
C PRO A 71 4.34 14.72 4.70
N TRP A 72 3.53 13.66 4.77
CA TRP A 72 2.72 13.18 3.65
C TRP A 72 1.74 14.26 3.18
N ARG A 73 1.49 14.36 1.86
CA ARG A 73 0.45 15.26 1.32
C ARG A 73 -0.92 14.88 1.87
N SER A 74 -1.20 13.58 1.90
CA SER A 74 -2.30 12.99 2.64
C SER A 74 -1.98 11.55 3.04
N VAL A 75 -2.68 11.04 4.05
CA VAL A 75 -2.58 9.64 4.50
C VAL A 75 -3.98 9.10 4.72
N THR A 76 -4.27 7.97 4.09
CA THR A 76 -5.47 7.16 4.29
C THR A 76 -5.06 5.76 4.71
N VAL A 77 -5.63 5.28 5.81
CA VAL A 77 -5.46 3.90 6.26
C VAL A 77 -6.80 3.19 6.17
N MET A 78 -6.80 2.07 5.47
CA MET A 78 -7.93 1.16 5.24
C MET A 78 -7.72 -0.07 6.12
N PHE A 79 -8.76 -0.51 6.82
CA PHE A 79 -8.72 -1.69 7.69
C PHE A 79 -9.18 -2.97 6.96
N GLU A 80 -9.34 -2.87 5.65
CA GLU A 80 -9.77 -3.94 4.76
C GLU A 80 -8.56 -4.58 4.08
N ALA A 81 -8.60 -5.89 3.88
CA ALA A 81 -7.66 -6.58 3.00
C ALA A 81 -8.07 -6.39 1.52
N ILE A 82 -7.08 -6.37 0.63
CA ILE A 82 -7.30 -6.26 -0.82
C ILE A 82 -7.33 -7.66 -1.42
N GLY A 83 -8.49 -8.05 -1.96
CA GLY A 83 -8.71 -9.36 -2.57
C GLY A 83 -9.72 -9.32 -3.71
N ALA A 84 -9.62 -10.29 -4.64
CA ALA A 84 -10.53 -10.39 -5.78
C ALA A 84 -11.94 -10.87 -5.40
N ARG A 85 -12.14 -11.34 -4.17
CA ARG A 85 -13.40 -11.88 -3.65
C ARG A 85 -13.56 -11.46 -2.19
N CYS A 86 -14.79 -11.20 -1.77
CA CYS A 86 -15.07 -11.03 -0.35
C CYS A 86 -15.09 -12.38 0.37
N GLY A 87 -14.73 -12.36 1.64
CA GLY A 87 -14.89 -13.51 2.51
C GLY A 87 -13.87 -13.54 3.62
N THR A 88 -13.82 -14.70 4.27
CA THR A 88 -12.85 -14.95 5.33
C THR A 88 -11.86 -16.01 4.86
N ALA A 89 -10.57 -15.70 4.98
CA ALA A 89 -9.50 -16.63 4.71
C ALA A 89 -8.62 -16.84 5.95
N THR A 90 -7.94 -17.98 6.01
CA THR A 90 -6.96 -18.25 7.06
C THR A 90 -5.60 -17.74 6.60
N LEU A 91 -5.04 -16.77 7.32
CA LEU A 91 -3.66 -16.36 7.15
C LEU A 91 -2.73 -17.26 7.97
N HIS A 92 -1.80 -17.94 7.31
CA HIS A 92 -0.72 -18.70 7.94
C HIS A 92 0.43 -17.76 8.29
N VAL A 93 0.49 -17.33 9.56
CA VAL A 93 1.50 -16.38 10.03
C VAL A 93 2.79 -17.14 10.37
N THR A 94 3.86 -16.85 9.64
CA THR A 94 5.16 -17.49 9.87
C THR A 94 6.02 -16.68 10.84
N HIS A 95 7.10 -17.27 11.36
CA HIS A 95 8.04 -16.54 12.23
C HIS A 95 8.64 -15.28 11.59
N ARG A 96 8.66 -15.20 10.25
CA ARG A 96 8.97 -13.97 9.53
C ARG A 96 7.68 -13.41 8.95
N PRO A 97 7.07 -12.37 9.53
CA PRO A 97 5.76 -11.87 9.09
C PRO A 97 5.64 -11.64 7.57
N GLY A 98 6.68 -11.14 6.92
CA GLY A 98 6.73 -10.95 5.46
C GLY A 98 6.76 -12.23 4.60
N MET A 99 6.77 -13.42 5.23
CA MET A 99 6.64 -14.73 4.58
C MET A 99 5.29 -15.40 4.91
N SER A 100 4.37 -14.68 5.56
CA SER A 100 3.02 -15.17 5.83
C SER A 100 2.19 -15.20 4.56
N SER A 101 1.26 -16.15 4.46
CA SER A 101 0.43 -16.32 3.27
C SER A 101 -0.93 -16.92 3.60
N LEU A 102 -1.91 -16.70 2.72
CA LEU A 102 -3.16 -17.46 2.73
C LEU A 102 -2.95 -18.91 2.28
N LEU A 103 -1.84 -19.21 1.62
CA LEU A 103 -1.45 -20.57 1.28
C LEU A 103 -0.69 -21.21 2.44
N GLU A 104 -1.03 -22.46 2.75
CA GLU A 104 -0.29 -23.24 3.72
C GLU A 104 1.17 -23.40 3.25
N PRO A 105 2.18 -23.15 4.11
CA PRO A 105 3.56 -23.28 3.71
C PRO A 105 3.93 -24.73 3.37
N ASP A 106 4.41 -24.96 2.14
CA ASP A 106 4.94 -26.26 1.74
C ASP A 106 6.41 -26.39 2.16
N PRO A 107 6.74 -27.28 3.13
CA PRO A 107 8.09 -27.44 3.61
C PRO A 107 9.05 -27.99 2.55
N ALA A 108 8.56 -28.74 1.55
CA ALA A 108 9.39 -29.24 0.46
C ALA A 108 9.84 -28.10 -0.46
N VAL A 109 8.93 -27.19 -0.80
CA VAL A 109 9.24 -25.98 -1.58
C VAL A 109 10.19 -25.07 -0.80
N ALA A 110 9.91 -24.80 0.48
CA ALA A 110 10.76 -23.93 1.29
C ALA A 110 12.18 -24.52 1.48
N SER A 111 12.30 -25.85 1.61
CA SER A 111 13.58 -26.54 1.74
C SER A 111 14.42 -26.44 0.46
N ARG A 112 13.79 -26.51 -0.73
CA ARG A 112 14.49 -26.37 -2.02
C ARG A 112 15.23 -25.05 -2.18
N PHE A 113 14.75 -23.98 -1.51
CA PHE A 113 15.36 -22.65 -1.55
C PHE A 113 16.12 -22.28 -0.28
N CYS A 114 16.41 -23.24 0.61
CA CYS A 114 17.09 -23.00 1.88
C CYS A 114 16.40 -21.92 2.73
N LYS A 115 15.07 -21.92 2.76
CA LYS A 115 14.25 -20.96 3.55
C LYS A 115 13.30 -21.65 4.53
N ARG A 116 13.46 -22.95 4.77
CA ARG A 116 12.50 -23.76 5.54
C ARG A 116 12.16 -23.13 6.90
N GLU A 117 13.18 -22.64 7.59
CA GLU A 117 13.09 -21.97 8.89
C GLU A 117 12.31 -20.66 8.86
N HIS A 118 12.18 -20.00 7.70
CA HIS A 118 11.40 -18.77 7.55
C HIS A 118 9.90 -19.03 7.38
N PHE A 119 9.53 -20.25 6.99
CA PHE A 119 8.14 -20.64 6.69
C PHE A 119 7.49 -21.47 7.78
N VAL A 120 8.15 -21.62 8.93
CA VAL A 120 7.56 -22.25 10.11
C VAL A 120 6.44 -21.34 10.65
N VAL A 121 5.23 -21.88 10.73
CA VAL A 121 4.04 -21.17 11.19
C VAL A 121 4.13 -20.96 12.71
N ALA A 122 4.07 -19.70 13.13
CA ALA A 122 4.10 -19.29 14.54
C ALA A 122 2.68 -19.12 15.11
N ASP A 123 1.74 -18.71 14.27
CA ASP A 123 0.33 -18.56 14.63
C ASP A 123 -0.54 -18.94 13.42
N ALA A 124 -1.57 -19.75 13.70
CA ALA A 124 -2.51 -20.24 12.72
C ALA A 124 -3.91 -19.86 13.16
N ARG A 125 -4.26 -18.57 13.04
CA ARG A 125 -5.62 -18.05 12.82
C ARG A 125 -5.63 -16.52 12.97
N ARG A 126 -5.70 -15.83 11.84
CA ARG A 126 -6.39 -14.53 11.78
C ARG A 126 -7.37 -14.57 10.62
N GLN A 127 -8.63 -14.27 10.92
CA GLN A 127 -9.64 -14.02 9.90
C GLN A 127 -9.29 -12.65 9.30
N ALA A 128 -8.77 -12.65 8.07
CA ALA A 128 -8.84 -11.44 7.25
C ALA A 128 -10.26 -11.36 6.73
N GLN A 129 -10.94 -10.24 6.98
CA GLN A 129 -12.19 -9.94 6.31
C GLN A 129 -11.82 -9.18 5.02
N ASP A 130 -12.00 -9.85 3.89
CA ASP A 130 -11.95 -9.21 2.58
C ASP A 130 -13.33 -8.58 2.37
N ASP A 131 -13.43 -7.27 2.50
CA ASP A 131 -14.53 -6.52 1.89
C ASP A 131 -14.07 -6.14 0.48
N GLN A 132 -14.98 -6.18 -0.51
CA GLN A 132 -14.63 -5.79 -1.88
C GLN A 132 -14.25 -4.31 -1.86
N VAL A 133 -12.95 -4.05 -2.02
CA VAL A 133 -12.52 -2.78 -2.58
C VAL A 133 -12.94 -2.84 -4.03
N ASP A 134 -14.07 -2.19 -4.36
CA ASP A 134 -14.53 -2.05 -5.74
C ASP A 134 -13.32 -1.60 -6.58
N ASP A 135 -12.99 -2.24 -7.70
CA ASP A 135 -11.85 -1.82 -8.53
C ASP A 135 -12.02 -0.35 -8.99
N ALA A 136 -13.26 0.13 -9.01
CA ALA A 136 -13.61 1.52 -9.19
C ALA A 136 -13.14 2.44 -8.03
N VAL A 137 -12.93 1.99 -6.81
CA VAL A 137 -12.44 2.80 -5.67
C VAL A 137 -10.96 3.16 -5.85
N LEU A 138 -10.15 2.25 -6.40
CA LEU A 138 -8.74 2.52 -6.73
C LEU A 138 -8.56 3.29 -8.05
N LEU A 139 -9.57 3.27 -8.94
CA LEU A 139 -9.52 3.86 -10.29
C LEU A 139 -10.49 5.03 -10.53
N ALA A 140 -11.36 5.38 -9.57
CA ALA A 140 -12.32 6.46 -9.73
C ALA A 140 -11.68 7.84 -9.45
N PRO A 141 -11.99 8.85 -10.28
CA PRO A 141 -11.64 10.24 -10.00
C PRO A 141 -12.22 10.80 -8.69
N SER A 142 -13.20 10.12 -8.08
CA SER A 142 -13.97 10.59 -6.91
C SER A 142 -13.34 10.32 -5.54
N PHE A 143 -12.18 9.64 -5.46
CA PHE A 143 -11.32 9.74 -4.26
C PHE A 143 -10.72 11.15 -4.08
N LEU A 144 -10.84 12.01 -5.10
CA LEU A 144 -10.28 13.37 -5.17
C LEU A 144 -11.32 14.52 -5.06
N ASP A 145 -12.61 14.27 -4.80
CA ASP A 145 -13.53 15.37 -4.46
C ASP A 145 -14.70 14.92 -3.57
N ARG A 146 -14.63 15.27 -2.27
CA ARG A 146 -15.82 15.40 -1.41
C ARG A 146 -16.11 16.89 -1.23
N ARG A 147 -16.68 17.51 -2.25
CA ARG A 147 -17.51 18.70 -2.05
C ARG A 147 -18.97 18.34 -2.29
N THR A 148 -19.76 18.70 -1.28
CA THR A 148 -21.22 18.86 -1.28
C THR A 148 -22.05 17.60 -1.46
N VAL A 149 -22.66 17.14 -0.37
CA VAL A 149 -24.13 17.09 -0.26
C VAL A 149 -24.50 17.50 1.16
N GLU A 150 -25.57 18.30 1.25
CA GLU A 150 -26.16 19.00 2.40
C GLU A 150 -26.45 18.17 3.65
#